data_AF-K1T279-F1
#
_entry.id   AF-K1T279-F1
#
_cell.length_a   1.000
_cell.length_b   1.000
_cell.length_c   1.000
_cell.angle_alpha   90.00
_cell.angle_beta   90.00
_cell.angle_gamma   90.00
#
_symmetry.space_group_name_H-M   'P 1'
#
loop_
_entity.id
_entity.type
_entity.pdbx_description
1 polymer ?
#
loop_
_entity_poly.entity_id
_entity_poly.type
_entity_poly.pdbx_seq_one_letter_code
_entity_poly.pdbx_strand_id
1 'polypeptide(L)'
;SRVKLSGKHVAALLALMLLSAVTAMLLPTALASMIDIGVAGENRNTILIIAAVMATLAILGCLFNMAATVLSAKVSTKFAADLRREIFHQVQDFSAAEMERFGTASLVTRSTSDVTNIQMFLSLLLRLGVTAPLMAVAGLVLSSLTGGELSSVLSLAIPALIIGVGVILIFVSRYSVTLRQRIDRLNKIFLETLEGVRVIRAFNRQGKEMERFSQANGELA
;
A
#
# COMPACT_ATOMS: atom_id res chain seq x y z
N SER A 1 -13.61 19.85 -11.71
CA SER A 1 -13.32 18.44 -11.43
C SER A 1 -14.60 17.72 -11.08
N ARG A 2 -15.10 16.87 -12.01
CA ARG A 2 -16.42 16.21 -11.93
C ARG A 2 -16.34 14.75 -11.47
N VAL A 3 -15.26 14.34 -10.80
CA VAL A 3 -15.14 12.98 -10.29
C VAL A 3 -15.71 12.91 -8.86
N LYS A 4 -17.03 12.73 -8.76
CA LYS A 4 -17.70 12.53 -7.46
C LYS A 4 -17.79 11.04 -7.14
N LEU A 5 -17.07 10.61 -6.11
CA LEU A 5 -17.31 9.34 -5.44
C LEU A 5 -18.76 9.36 -4.90
N SER A 6 -19.56 8.39 -5.32
CA SER A 6 -20.94 8.28 -4.82
C SER A 6 -20.90 7.89 -3.34
N GLY A 7 -21.21 8.85 -2.45
CA GLY A 7 -21.09 8.70 -1.00
C GLY A 7 -21.85 7.49 -0.43
N LYS A 8 -22.93 7.05 -1.10
CA LYS A 8 -23.66 5.82 -0.73
C LYS A 8 -22.82 4.56 -0.88
N HIS A 9 -22.02 4.46 -1.95
CA HIS A 9 -21.14 3.30 -2.19
C HIS A 9 -19.96 3.29 -1.23
N VAL A 10 -19.42 4.48 -0.90
CA VAL A 10 -18.35 4.61 0.09
C VAL A 10 -18.85 4.26 1.49
N ALA A 11 -20.03 4.75 1.89
CA ALA A 11 -20.62 4.39 3.17
C ALA A 11 -20.93 2.89 3.30
N ALA A 12 -21.46 2.27 2.24
CA ALA A 12 -21.69 0.82 2.20
C ALA A 12 -20.38 0.02 2.31
N LEU A 13 -19.33 0.48 1.63
CA LEU A 13 -18.00 -0.12 1.70
C LEU A 13 -17.42 -0.02 3.12
N LEU A 14 -17.49 1.15 3.75
CA LEU A 14 -17.05 1.35 5.13
C LEU A 14 -17.82 0.45 6.10
N ALA A 15 -19.14 0.35 5.95
CA ALA A 15 -19.97 -0.52 6.79
C ALA A 15 -19.60 -2.00 6.63
N LEU A 16 -19.38 -2.49 5.41
CA LEU A 16 -18.95 -3.87 5.16
C LEU A 16 -17.56 -4.15 5.74
N MET A 17 -16.63 -3.20 5.63
CA MET A 17 -15.29 -3.33 6.21
C MET A 17 -15.30 -3.34 7.73
N LEU A 18 -16.15 -2.50 8.35
CA LEU A 18 -16.39 -2.50 9.78
C LEU A 18 -16.91 -3.86 10.25
N LEU A 19 -17.95 -4.38 9.58
CA LEU A 19 -18.51 -5.70 9.90
C LEU A 19 -17.48 -6.82 9.75
N SER A 20 -16.72 -6.80 8.65
CA SER A 20 -15.63 -7.76 8.40
C SER A 20 -14.54 -7.71 9.47
N ALA A 21 -14.15 -6.50 9.92
CA ALA A 21 -13.12 -6.35 10.94
C ALA A 21 -13.61 -6.81 12.31
N VAL A 22 -14.87 -6.51 12.65
CA VAL A 22 -15.49 -6.95 13.92
C VAL A 22 -15.62 -8.47 13.96
N THR A 23 -16.09 -9.12 12.89
CA THR A 23 -16.16 -10.59 12.84
C THR A 23 -14.79 -11.24 12.93
N ALA A 24 -13.77 -10.66 12.29
CA ALA A 24 -12.40 -11.12 12.41
C ALA A 24 -11.85 -10.99 13.85
N MET A 25 -12.19 -9.91 14.56
CA MET A 25 -11.77 -9.69 15.95
C MET A 25 -12.55 -10.52 16.98
N LEU A 26 -13.74 -11.02 16.62
CA LEU A 26 -14.51 -11.94 17.46
C LEU A 26 -13.96 -13.38 17.44
N LEU A 27 -13.16 -13.75 16.44
CA LEU A 27 -12.56 -15.09 16.36
C LEU A 27 -11.58 -15.38 17.52
N PRO A 28 -10.62 -14.49 17.86
CA PRO A 28 -9.74 -14.68 19.02
C PRO A 28 -10.48 -14.79 20.35
N THR A 29 -11.52 -13.97 20.57
CA THR A 29 -12.30 -14.03 21.82
C THR A 29 -13.15 -15.29 21.91
N ALA A 30 -13.70 -15.77 20.78
CA ALA A 30 -14.36 -17.06 20.70
C ALA A 30 -13.38 -18.24 20.93
N LEU A 31 -12.14 -18.11 20.46
CA LEU A 31 -11.10 -19.10 20.73
C LEU A 31 -10.73 -19.15 22.22
N ALA A 32 -10.59 -17.98 22.87
CA ALA A 32 -10.33 -17.90 24.30
C ALA A 32 -11.47 -18.56 25.11
N SER A 33 -12.73 -18.24 24.80
CA SER A 33 -13.88 -18.86 25.48
C SER A 33 -14.00 -20.37 25.22
N MET A 34 -13.58 -20.85 24.05
CA MET A 34 -13.49 -22.30 23.76
C MET A 34 -12.51 -23.00 24.71
N ILE A 35 -11.37 -22.37 24.99
CA ILE A 35 -10.35 -22.90 25.90
C ILE A 35 -10.84 -22.83 27.35
N ASP A 36 -11.28 -21.66 27.79
CA ASP A 36 -11.61 -21.39 29.20
C ASP A 36 -12.89 -22.10 29.66
N ILE A 37 -13.91 -22.18 28.81
CA ILE A 37 -15.23 -22.75 29.18
C ILE A 37 -15.37 -24.18 28.63
N GLY A 38 -14.89 -24.41 27.40
CA GLY A 38 -15.04 -25.70 26.72
C GLY A 38 -14.04 -26.73 27.22
N VAL A 39 -12.74 -26.41 27.11
CA VAL A 39 -11.66 -27.35 27.45
C VAL A 39 -11.49 -27.49 28.96
N ALA A 40 -11.41 -26.37 29.70
CA ALA A 40 -11.26 -26.43 31.16
C ALA A 40 -12.52 -26.96 31.89
N GLY A 41 -13.69 -26.85 31.27
CA GLY A 41 -14.95 -27.40 31.79
C GLY A 41 -15.27 -28.83 31.33
N GLU A 42 -14.39 -29.49 30.57
CA GLU A 42 -14.55 -30.83 29.95
C GLU A 42 -15.87 -31.03 29.16
N ASN A 43 -16.53 -29.96 28.74
CA ASN A 43 -17.89 -30.04 28.22
C ASN A 43 -17.88 -30.07 26.69
N ARG A 44 -17.84 -31.28 26.12
CA ARG A 44 -17.73 -31.51 24.66
C ARG A 44 -18.82 -30.82 23.84
N ASN A 45 -20.02 -30.67 24.40
CA ASN A 45 -21.14 -30.01 23.72
C ASN A 45 -20.89 -28.49 23.57
N THR A 46 -20.32 -27.84 24.59
CA THR A 46 -19.96 -26.42 24.56
C THR A 46 -18.87 -26.15 23.52
N ILE A 47 -17.88 -27.04 23.40
CA ILE A 47 -16.82 -26.95 22.38
C ILE A 47 -17.44 -26.99 20.97
N LEU A 48 -18.36 -27.93 20.71
CA LEU A 48 -19.01 -28.05 19.40
C LEU A 48 -19.85 -26.82 19.04
N ILE A 49 -20.57 -26.25 20.01
CA ILE A 49 -21.34 -25.02 19.81
C ILE A 49 -20.41 -23.84 19.48
N ILE A 50 -19.33 -23.65 20.26
CA ILE A 50 -18.38 -22.56 20.01
C ILE A 50 -17.67 -22.73 18.66
N ALA A 51 -17.28 -23.97 18.30
CA ALA A 51 -16.69 -24.26 17.01
C ALA A 51 -17.65 -23.96 15.84
N ALA A 52 -18.94 -24.28 15.98
CA ALA A 52 -19.96 -23.92 14.98
C ALA A 52 -20.15 -22.40 14.88
N VAL A 53 -20.14 -21.68 16.00
CA VAL A 53 -20.20 -20.21 16.01
C VAL A 53 -18.97 -19.61 15.32
N MET A 54 -17.77 -20.09 15.62
CA MET A 54 -16.52 -19.66 14.98
C MET A 54 -16.55 -19.91 13.46
N ALA A 55 -17.00 -21.09 13.03
CA ALA A 55 -17.15 -21.40 11.62
C ALA A 55 -18.12 -20.43 10.92
N THR A 56 -19.24 -20.13 11.57
CA THR A 56 -20.25 -19.20 11.04
C THR A 56 -19.69 -17.77 10.95
N LEU A 57 -18.96 -17.31 11.97
CA LEU A 57 -18.29 -16.01 11.99
C LEU A 57 -17.21 -15.90 10.90
N ALA A 58 -16.44 -16.95 10.68
CA ALA A 58 -15.42 -17.00 9.63
C ALA A 58 -16.03 -16.91 8.24
N ILE A 59 -17.12 -17.64 7.97
CA ILE A 59 -17.84 -17.58 6.69
C ILE A 59 -18.42 -16.18 6.47
N LEU A 60 -19.09 -15.60 7.48
CA LEU A 60 -19.65 -14.26 7.40
C LEU A 60 -18.56 -13.19 7.18
N GLY A 61 -17.45 -13.27 7.92
CA GLY A 61 -16.30 -12.38 7.74
C GLY A 61 -15.72 -12.49 6.32
N CYS A 62 -15.60 -13.70 5.78
CA CYS A 62 -15.16 -13.92 4.41
C CYS A 62 -16.13 -13.26 3.39
N LEU A 63 -17.44 -13.44 3.56
CA LEU A 63 -18.45 -12.83 2.70
C LEU A 63 -18.41 -11.30 2.74
N PHE A 64 -18.31 -10.70 3.93
CA PHE A 64 -18.19 -9.25 4.08
C PHE A 64 -16.90 -8.70 3.45
N ASN A 65 -15.77 -9.38 3.67
CA ASN A 65 -14.49 -9.00 3.08
C ASN A 65 -14.52 -9.11 1.54
N MET A 66 -15.13 -10.16 1.01
CA MET A 66 -15.27 -10.36 -0.43
C MET A 66 -16.17 -9.27 -1.04
N ALA A 67 -17.32 -8.97 -0.42
CA ALA A 67 -18.21 -7.90 -0.84
C ALA A 67 -17.52 -6.53 -0.81
N ALA A 68 -16.78 -6.23 0.27
CA ALA A 68 -15.99 -5.01 0.40
C ALA A 68 -14.91 -4.90 -0.69
N THR A 69 -14.22 -6.01 -1.00
CA THR A 69 -13.18 -6.05 -2.04
C THR A 69 -13.77 -5.80 -3.43
N VAL A 70 -14.90 -6.44 -3.77
CA VAL A 70 -15.58 -6.23 -5.04
C VAL A 70 -16.08 -4.80 -5.17
N LEU A 71 -16.67 -4.23 -4.11
CA LEU A 71 -17.16 -2.86 -4.11
C LEU A 71 -16.01 -1.85 -4.23
N SER A 72 -14.90 -2.06 -3.52
CA SER A 72 -13.69 -1.24 -3.61
C SER A 72 -13.14 -1.21 -5.03
N ALA A 73 -13.02 -2.39 -5.66
CA ALA A 73 -12.55 -2.51 -7.04
C ALA A 73 -13.47 -1.79 -8.04
N LYS A 74 -14.79 -1.89 -7.86
CA LYS A 74 -15.76 -1.17 -8.70
C LYS A 74 -15.62 0.34 -8.55
N VAL A 75 -15.51 0.84 -7.31
CA VAL A 75 -15.38 2.27 -7.02
C VAL A 75 -14.06 2.82 -7.58
N SER A 76 -12.94 2.14 -7.35
CA SER A 76 -11.63 2.59 -7.83
C SER A 76 -11.54 2.57 -9.36
N THR A 77 -12.08 1.53 -10.00
CA THR A 77 -12.06 1.40 -11.47
C THR A 77 -12.96 2.44 -12.13
N LYS A 78 -14.14 2.71 -11.57
CA LYS A 78 -15.01 3.78 -12.07
C LYS A 78 -14.36 5.16 -11.94
N PHE A 79 -13.76 5.44 -10.78
CA PHE A 79 -12.99 6.66 -10.56
C PHE A 79 -11.87 6.82 -11.60
N ALA A 80 -11.10 5.75 -11.86
CA ALA A 80 -10.03 5.75 -12.84
C ALA A 80 -10.53 5.94 -14.28
N ALA A 81 -11.70 5.37 -14.62
CA ALA A 81 -12.33 5.57 -15.92
C ALA A 81 -12.77 7.02 -16.12
N ASP A 82 -13.40 7.63 -15.12
CA ASP A 82 -13.82 9.03 -15.15
C ASP A 82 -12.60 9.97 -15.25
N LEU A 83 -11.55 9.69 -14.48
CA LEU A 83 -10.29 10.44 -14.52
C LEU A 83 -9.61 10.34 -15.89
N ARG A 84 -9.53 9.12 -16.46
CA ARG A 84 -8.95 8.91 -17.79
C ARG A 84 -9.72 9.67 -18.85
N ARG A 85 -11.05 9.72 -18.75
CA ARG A 85 -11.89 10.48 -19.67
C ARG A 85 -11.66 11.98 -19.56
N GLU A 86 -11.57 12.52 -18.35
CA GLU A 86 -11.30 13.97 -18.14
C GLU A 86 -9.91 14.35 -18.66
N ILE A 87 -8.88 13.52 -18.40
CA ILE A 87 -7.53 13.73 -18.95
C ILE A 87 -7.54 13.65 -20.49
N PHE A 88 -8.23 12.67 -21.07
CA PHE A 88 -8.28 12.51 -22.53
C PHE A 88 -9.00 13.67 -23.24
N HIS A 89 -10.06 14.23 -22.64
CA HIS A 89 -10.69 15.44 -23.14
C HIS A 89 -9.73 16.63 -23.04
N GLN A 90 -9.07 16.82 -21.89
CA GLN A 90 -8.13 17.91 -21.69
C GLN A 90 -6.94 17.88 -22.68
N VAL A 91 -6.43 16.69 -22.99
CA VAL A 91 -5.32 16.53 -23.95
C VAL A 91 -5.75 16.83 -25.39
N GLN A 92 -7.00 16.58 -25.76
CA GLN A 92 -7.53 16.93 -27.09
C GLN A 92 -7.72 18.44 -27.27
N ASP A 93 -8.00 19.17 -26.18
CA ASP A 93 -8.17 20.61 -26.19
C ASP A 93 -6.84 21.39 -26.14
N PHE A 94 -5.69 20.70 -26.03
CA PHE A 94 -4.38 21.34 -25.99
C PHE A 94 -3.96 21.89 -27.35
N SER A 95 -3.38 23.10 -27.32
CA SER A 95 -2.71 23.72 -28.44
C SER A 95 -1.36 23.04 -28.74
N ALA A 96 -0.81 23.26 -29.95
CA ALA A 96 0.50 22.73 -30.33
C ALA A 96 1.63 23.16 -29.37
N ALA A 97 1.58 24.40 -28.85
CA ALA A 97 2.53 24.91 -27.87
C ALA A 97 2.44 24.18 -26.51
N GLU A 98 1.23 23.80 -26.08
CA GLU A 98 1.04 23.02 -24.86
C GLU A 98 1.49 21.57 -25.05
N MET A 99 1.27 21.00 -26.24
CA MET A 99 1.71 19.65 -26.58
C MET A 99 3.24 19.54 -26.61
N GLU A 100 3.94 20.55 -27.13
CA GLU A 100 5.40 20.65 -27.04
C GLU A 100 5.88 20.84 -25.60
N ARG A 101 5.20 21.66 -24.80
CA ARG A 101 5.58 21.92 -23.40
C ARG A 101 5.53 20.65 -22.54
N PHE A 102 4.49 19.82 -22.70
CA PHE A 102 4.36 18.59 -21.91
C PHE A 102 5.10 17.41 -22.54
N GLY A 103 5.20 17.36 -23.86
CA GLY A 103 5.76 16.25 -24.62
C GLY A 103 4.80 15.06 -24.73
N THR A 104 4.62 14.55 -25.95
CA THR A 104 3.69 13.45 -26.26
C THR A 104 3.93 12.21 -25.38
N ALA A 105 5.19 11.83 -25.16
CA ALA A 105 5.54 10.69 -24.31
C ALA A 105 5.04 10.84 -22.86
N SER A 106 5.19 12.04 -22.28
CA SER A 106 4.73 12.34 -20.91
C SER A 106 3.21 12.29 -20.81
N LEU A 107 2.49 12.82 -21.81
CA LEU A 107 1.03 12.78 -21.85
C LEU A 107 0.50 11.35 -21.96
N VAL A 108 1.19 10.47 -22.70
CA VAL A 108 0.86 9.04 -22.76
C VAL A 108 1.04 8.39 -21.39
N THR A 109 2.17 8.60 -20.71
CA THR A 109 2.41 8.04 -19.37
C THR A 109 1.39 8.55 -18.35
N ARG A 110 1.07 9.85 -18.37
CA ARG A 110 0.07 10.46 -17.49
C ARG A 110 -1.34 9.93 -17.71
N SER A 111 -1.71 9.64 -18.97
CA SER A 111 -3.05 9.14 -19.31
C SER A 111 -3.21 7.63 -19.05
N THR A 112 -2.11 6.90 -18.92
CA THR A 112 -2.10 5.43 -18.81
C THR A 112 -1.59 4.96 -17.45
N SER A 113 -0.28 5.09 -17.21
CA SER A 113 0.40 4.58 -16.03
C SER A 113 -0.02 5.35 -14.78
N ASP A 114 -0.04 6.69 -14.82
CA ASP A 114 -0.39 7.48 -13.63
C ASP A 114 -1.84 7.25 -13.20
N VAL A 115 -2.78 7.18 -14.16
CA VAL A 115 -4.18 6.82 -13.86
C VAL A 115 -4.28 5.44 -13.21
N THR A 116 -3.49 4.47 -13.68
CA THR A 116 -3.48 3.11 -13.12
C THR A 116 -2.87 3.10 -11.71
N ASN A 117 -1.81 3.87 -11.48
CA ASN A 117 -1.21 4.04 -10.15
C ASN A 117 -2.19 4.69 -9.18
N ILE A 118 -2.93 5.71 -9.61
CA ILE A 118 -4.00 6.35 -8.82
C ILE A 118 -5.13 5.35 -8.54
N GLN A 119 -5.52 4.53 -9.51
CA GLN A 119 -6.51 3.47 -9.32
C GLN A 119 -6.09 2.47 -8.24
N MET A 120 -4.84 1.98 -8.32
CA MET A 120 -4.28 1.05 -7.35
C MET A 120 -4.19 1.69 -5.97
N PHE A 121 -3.69 2.94 -5.90
CA PHE A 121 -3.61 3.71 -4.66
C PHE A 121 -4.98 3.86 -4.01
N LEU A 122 -6.01 4.26 -4.77
CA LEU A 122 -7.37 4.42 -4.24
C LEU A 122 -7.94 3.09 -3.75
N SER A 123 -7.74 2.00 -4.49
CA SER A 123 -8.15 0.66 -4.07
C SER A 123 -7.48 0.23 -2.76
N LEU A 124 -6.18 0.51 -2.64
CA LEU A 124 -5.39 0.19 -1.46
C LEU A 124 -5.79 1.06 -0.27
N LEU A 125 -6.01 2.35 -0.48
CA LEU A 125 -6.45 3.30 0.54
C LEU A 125 -7.81 2.92 1.10
N LEU A 126 -8.77 2.57 0.23
CA LEU A 126 -10.10 2.13 0.67
C LEU A 126 -10.04 0.84 1.48
N ARG A 127 -9.13 -0.10 1.16
CA ARG A 127 -8.99 -1.37 1.88
C ARG A 127 -8.12 -1.24 3.14
N LEU A 128 -6.83 -1.01 2.95
CA LEU A 128 -5.86 -0.99 4.06
C LEU A 128 -5.93 0.30 4.87
N GLY A 129 -6.15 1.44 4.21
CA GLY A 129 -6.19 2.74 4.89
C GLY A 129 -7.35 2.87 5.89
N VAL A 130 -8.44 2.12 5.69
CA VAL A 130 -9.58 2.07 6.63
C VAL A 130 -9.45 0.90 7.59
N THR A 131 -9.18 -0.31 7.09
CA THR A 131 -9.19 -1.51 7.93
C THR A 131 -8.05 -1.53 8.94
N ALA A 132 -6.84 -1.09 8.58
CA ALA A 132 -5.69 -1.13 9.48
C ALA A 132 -5.87 -0.27 10.75
N PRO A 133 -6.21 1.03 10.67
CA PRO A 133 -6.43 1.83 11.88
C PRO A 133 -7.63 1.32 12.69
N LEU A 134 -8.67 0.82 12.02
CA LEU A 134 -9.82 0.25 12.71
C LEU A 134 -9.45 -0.98 13.54
N MET A 135 -8.71 -1.92 12.95
CA MET A 135 -8.24 -3.10 13.65
C MET A 135 -7.25 -2.75 14.77
N ALA A 136 -6.42 -1.72 14.57
CA ALA A 136 -5.53 -1.22 15.61
C ALA A 136 -6.32 -0.71 16.82
N VAL A 137 -7.35 0.12 16.60
CA VAL A 137 -8.21 0.64 17.68
C VAL A 137 -9.00 -0.50 18.34
N ALA A 138 -9.62 -1.38 17.55
CA ALA A 138 -10.39 -2.51 18.06
C ALA A 138 -9.52 -3.48 18.88
N GLY A 139 -8.29 -3.74 18.42
CA GLY A 139 -7.32 -4.57 19.14
C GLY A 139 -6.87 -3.95 20.46
N LEU A 140 -6.63 -2.64 20.48
CA LEU A 140 -6.31 -1.92 21.73
C LEU A 140 -7.48 -1.98 22.73
N VAL A 141 -8.71 -1.78 22.26
CA VAL A 141 -9.92 -1.88 23.10
C VAL A 141 -10.10 -3.30 23.65
N LEU A 142 -10.02 -4.32 22.78
CA LEU A 142 -10.14 -5.72 23.22
C LEU A 142 -9.04 -6.11 24.21
N SER A 143 -7.79 -5.75 23.94
CA SER A 143 -6.67 -5.97 24.87
C SER A 143 -6.93 -5.30 26.22
N SER A 144 -7.51 -4.09 26.23
CA SER A 144 -7.86 -3.41 27.47
C SER A 144 -9.00 -4.09 28.23
N LEU A 145 -9.97 -4.68 27.52
CA LEU A 145 -11.12 -5.37 28.11
C LEU A 145 -10.77 -6.74 28.69
N THR A 146 -9.81 -7.46 28.09
CA THR A 146 -9.38 -8.77 28.60
C THR A 146 -8.65 -8.69 29.96
N GLY A 147 -8.26 -7.48 30.40
CA GLY A 147 -7.87 -7.18 31.78
C GLY A 147 -6.79 -8.10 32.36
N GLY A 148 -5.51 -7.73 32.23
CA GLY A 148 -4.40 -8.46 32.88
C GLY A 148 -3.04 -7.81 32.68
N GLU A 149 -2.00 -8.36 33.33
CA GLU A 149 -0.60 -7.91 33.21
C GLU A 149 -0.12 -7.86 31.75
N LEU A 150 -0.61 -8.77 30.89
CA LEU A 150 -0.32 -8.77 29.45
C LEU A 150 -0.77 -7.49 28.72
N SER A 151 -1.89 -6.88 29.15
CA SER A 151 -2.40 -5.66 28.53
C SER A 151 -1.47 -4.47 28.77
N SER A 152 -0.86 -4.41 29.96
CA SER A 152 0.15 -3.40 30.31
C SER A 152 1.45 -3.58 29.54
N VAL A 153 1.83 -4.82 29.21
CA VAL A 153 3.02 -5.09 28.40
C VAL A 153 2.78 -4.68 26.94
N LEU A 154 1.61 -5.01 26.38
CA LEU A 154 1.25 -4.65 25.01
C LEU A 154 1.11 -3.13 24.81
N SER A 155 0.57 -2.42 25.80
CA SER A 155 0.42 -0.96 25.74
C SER A 155 1.77 -0.22 25.70
N LEU A 156 2.84 -0.80 26.27
CA LEU A 156 4.21 -0.27 26.18
C LEU A 156 4.94 -0.77 24.93
N ALA A 157 4.72 -2.04 24.54
CA ALA A 157 5.38 -2.65 23.39
C ALA A 157 4.95 -2.01 22.05
N ILE A 158 3.67 -1.64 21.90
CA ILE A 158 3.15 -1.05 20.65
C ILE A 158 3.81 0.31 20.35
N PRO A 159 3.84 1.30 21.28
CA PRO A 159 4.58 2.55 21.07
C PRO A 159 6.08 2.33 20.82
N ALA A 160 6.72 1.41 21.55
CA ALA A 160 8.13 1.10 21.35
C ALA A 160 8.41 0.57 19.93
N LEU A 161 7.54 -0.29 19.41
CA LEU A 161 7.60 -0.77 18.02
C LEU A 161 7.40 0.36 17.01
N ILE A 162 6.40 1.22 17.22
CA ILE A 162 6.13 2.36 16.34
C ILE A 162 7.35 3.30 16.28
N ILE A 163 7.97 3.59 17.42
CA ILE A 163 9.18 4.41 17.50
C ILE A 163 10.34 3.71 16.79
N GLY A 164 10.58 2.43 17.08
CA GLY A 164 11.66 1.66 16.46
C GLY A 164 11.54 1.62 14.93
N VAL A 165 10.36 1.27 14.42
CA VAL A 165 10.09 1.27 12.96
C VAL A 165 10.17 2.67 12.38
N GLY A 166 9.65 3.69 13.09
CA GLY A 166 9.72 5.09 12.66
C GLY A 166 11.16 5.58 12.50
N VAL A 167 12.03 5.26 13.45
CA VAL A 167 13.46 5.57 13.37
C VAL A 167 14.10 4.88 12.17
N ILE A 168 13.86 3.57 11.99
CA ILE A 168 14.38 2.81 10.83
C ILE A 168 13.94 3.46 9.52
N LEU A 169 12.66 3.83 9.39
CA LEU A 169 12.13 4.47 8.18
C LEU A 169 12.79 5.82 7.88
N ILE A 170 13.07 6.64 8.89
CA ILE A 170 13.78 7.92 8.71
C ILE A 170 15.20 7.67 8.19
N PHE A 171 15.91 6.72 8.78
CA PHE A 171 17.26 6.34 8.32
C PHE A 171 17.22 5.82 6.88
N VAL A 172 16.34 4.86 6.58
CA VAL A 172 16.21 4.26 5.24
C VAL A 172 15.86 5.32 4.20
N SER A 173 14.94 6.24 4.50
CA SER A 173 14.57 7.33 3.60
C SER A 173 15.76 8.21 3.24
N ARG A 174 16.57 8.58 4.24
CA ARG A 174 17.78 9.39 4.05
C ARG A 174 18.81 8.67 3.18
N TYR A 175 19.11 7.40 3.47
CA TYR A 175 20.06 6.60 2.68
C TYR A 175 19.56 6.37 1.24
N SER A 176 18.25 6.20 1.05
CA SER A 176 17.65 5.98 -0.26
C SER A 176 17.83 7.18 -1.20
N VAL A 177 17.92 8.41 -0.68
CA VAL A 177 18.20 9.61 -1.51
C VAL A 177 19.63 9.58 -2.03
N THR A 178 20.60 9.31 -1.16
CA THR A 178 22.02 9.22 -1.57
C THR A 178 22.24 8.08 -2.56
N LEU A 179 21.62 6.93 -2.34
CA LEU A 179 21.71 5.79 -3.26
C LEU A 179 21.14 6.13 -4.64
N ARG A 180 19.97 6.81 -4.71
CA ARG A 180 19.39 7.27 -5.97
C ARG A 180 20.30 8.23 -6.73
N GLN A 181 20.90 9.21 -6.04
CA GLN A 181 21.85 10.14 -6.66
C GLN A 181 23.08 9.43 -7.26
N ARG A 182 23.60 8.40 -6.58
CA ARG A 182 24.73 7.60 -7.06
C ARG A 182 24.36 6.77 -8.31
N ILE A 183 23.17 6.16 -8.32
CA ILE A 183 22.63 5.44 -9.49
C ILE A 183 22.44 6.39 -10.68
N ASP A 184 21.86 7.56 -10.44
CA ASP A 184 21.62 8.56 -11.50
C ASP A 184 22.95 9.07 -12.10
N ARG A 185 23.99 9.25 -11.27
CA ARG A 185 25.34 9.61 -11.73
C ARG A 185 25.94 8.52 -12.61
N LEU A 186 25.83 7.25 -12.22
CA LEU A 186 26.36 6.14 -13.01
C LEU A 186 25.60 5.98 -14.33
N ASN A 187 24.27 6.08 -14.31
CA ASN A 187 23.45 6.09 -15.52
C ASN A 187 23.81 7.24 -16.46
N LYS A 188 24.08 8.44 -15.93
CA LYS A 188 24.51 9.58 -16.73
C LYS A 188 25.83 9.31 -17.45
N ILE A 189 26.85 8.80 -16.74
CA ILE A 189 28.15 8.45 -17.35
C ILE A 189 27.96 7.36 -18.42
N PHE A 190 27.10 6.38 -18.16
CA PHE A 190 26.78 5.32 -19.09
C PHE A 190 26.14 5.85 -20.38
N LEU A 191 25.13 6.72 -20.27
CA LEU A 191 24.46 7.35 -21.42
C LEU A 191 25.41 8.27 -22.21
N GLU A 192 26.20 9.11 -21.54
CA GLU A 192 27.22 9.95 -22.19
C GLU A 192 28.25 9.12 -22.96
N THR A 193 28.63 7.96 -22.43
CA THR A 193 29.58 7.04 -23.08
C THR A 193 28.97 6.41 -24.33
N LEU A 194 27.68 6.04 -24.29
CA LEU A 194 26.97 5.46 -25.43
C LEU A 194 26.77 6.48 -26.55
N GLU A 195 26.32 7.70 -26.23
CA GLU A 195 26.13 8.78 -27.20
C GLU A 195 27.48 9.23 -27.79
N GLY A 196 28.51 9.36 -26.95
CA GLY A 196 29.84 9.81 -27.32
C GLY A 196 30.77 8.73 -27.87
N VAL A 197 30.32 7.48 -28.05
CA VAL A 197 31.21 6.33 -28.31
C VAL A 197 32.12 6.54 -29.52
N ARG A 198 31.62 7.18 -30.59
CA ARG A 198 32.43 7.46 -31.79
C ARG A 198 33.52 8.48 -31.51
N VAL A 199 33.23 9.52 -30.73
CA VAL A 199 34.17 10.58 -30.33
C VAL A 199 35.23 9.99 -29.40
N ILE A 200 34.83 9.20 -28.41
CA ILE A 200 35.73 8.54 -27.46
C ILE A 200 36.71 7.63 -28.20
N ARG A 201 36.24 6.85 -29.20
CA ARG A 201 37.10 6.01 -30.04
C ARG A 201 38.00 6.84 -30.95
N ALA A 202 37.50 7.91 -31.56
CA ALA A 202 38.28 8.79 -32.44
C ALA A 202 39.45 9.48 -31.71
N PHE A 203 39.27 9.83 -30.43
CA PHE A 203 40.33 10.41 -29.58
C PHE A 203 41.10 9.38 -28.75
N ASN A 204 40.84 8.08 -28.94
CA ASN A 204 41.46 6.97 -28.19
C ASN A 204 41.38 7.13 -26.65
N ARG A 205 40.28 7.68 -26.13
CA ARG A 205 40.08 7.99 -24.70
C ARG A 205 39.33 6.93 -23.89
N GLN A 206 39.23 5.71 -24.42
CA GLN A 206 38.46 4.62 -23.82
C GLN A 206 38.93 4.29 -22.40
N GLY A 207 40.24 4.24 -22.16
CA GLY A 207 40.79 3.98 -20.82
C GLY A 207 40.42 5.05 -19.79
N LYS A 208 40.36 6.31 -20.21
CA LYS A 208 40.00 7.44 -19.33
C LYS A 208 38.51 7.40 -18.94
N GLU A 209 37.63 7.02 -19.86
CA GLU A 209 36.20 6.83 -19.54
C GLU A 209 35.97 5.58 -18.70
N MET A 210 36.77 4.51 -18.89
CA MET A 210 36.72 3.31 -18.03
C MET A 210 37.09 3.66 -16.57
N GLU A 211 38.11 4.49 -16.37
CA GLU A 211 38.52 4.97 -15.04
C GLU A 211 37.42 5.85 -14.41
N ARG A 212 36.83 6.77 -15.18
CA ARG A 212 35.70 7.61 -14.74
C ARG A 212 34.49 6.76 -14.33
N PHE A 213 34.17 5.71 -15.09
CA PHE A 213 33.11 4.77 -14.75
C PHE A 213 33.46 3.95 -13.50
N SER A 214 34.70 3.48 -13.38
CA SER A 214 35.19 2.73 -12.22
C SER A 214 35.11 3.55 -10.93
N GLN A 215 35.45 4.84 -10.97
CA GLN A 215 35.29 5.75 -9.83
C GLN A 215 33.82 5.90 -9.42
N ALA A 216 32.90 6.11 -10.37
CA ALA A 216 31.47 6.21 -10.08
C ALA A 216 30.89 4.88 -9.53
N ASN A 217 31.39 3.74 -10.01
CA ASN A 217 31.01 2.43 -9.49
C ASN A 217 31.59 2.17 -8.09
N GLY A 218 32.80 2.64 -7.81
CA GLY A 218 33.41 2.60 -6.48
C GLY A 218 32.69 3.50 -5.47
N GLU A 219 32.06 4.59 -5.92
CA GLU A 219 31.16 5.39 -5.08
C GLU A 219 29.81 4.70 -4.83
N LEU A 220 29.42 3.69 -5.60
CA LEU A 220 28.18 2.93 -5.40
C LEU A 220 28.32 1.77 -4.42
N ALA A 221 29.50 1.11 -4.41
CA ALA A 221 29.85 0.02 -3.49
C ALA A 221 30.02 0.50 -2.04
#